data_AF-A0A965M5X6-F1
#
_entry.id   AF-A0A965M5X6-F1
#
_cell.length_a   1.000
_cell.length_b   1.000
_cell.length_c   1.000
_cell.angle_alpha   90.00
_cell.angle_beta   90.00
_cell.angle_gamma   90.00
#
_symmetry.space_group_name_H-M   'P 1'
#
loop_
_entity.id
_entity.type
_entity.pdbx_description
1 polymer ?
#
loop_
_entity_poly.entity_id
_entity_poly.type
_entity_poly.pdbx_seq_one_letter_code
_entity_poly.pdbx_strand_id
1 'polypeptide(L)'
;APEMEKLLVLQEREQRQMRLNKELAAWPNEVKGKRLIFDLLDETKEKTNLQSAQVGARVNLESSLKADGKVGGHFVTGHIDGTARVSKWGRSGEDWELEAEVPEGLERYLVPKGCVAIDGISLTIGRVEGRKFNVWIIPHTYDVTTLRDRKEGDKVNLECDLLAKYIEKMSGVKIAPEMEKLLVLQEREQRQMRLNKELAAWPNEVKALEQRRSEVRAGAEKKRLEAQNAEVERKKLELEAESHRAKAARYKLQQFETRKNEEFTALGTEIQREEKEVQEIEDRELDLMALGERAKKEAAVEAEGAKVKEGELAVKEEELKKKKTELETRLADLMKEIETLASGVEEGLLTKYRRIMANKKDVAVVSVEHGTNCGGCHMKLTQGSAIAAKSGKAGATCENCGRLLFWPVN
;
A
#
# COMPACT_ATOMS: atom_id res chain seq x y z
N ALA A 1 25.42 7.61 -60.42
CA ALA A 1 24.67 6.35 -60.31
C ALA A 1 25.65 5.24 -59.94
N PRO A 2 25.28 4.21 -59.15
CA PRO A 2 24.03 4.04 -58.39
C PRO A 2 24.21 3.54 -56.92
N GLU A 3 23.12 3.63 -56.14
CA GLU A 3 22.72 2.79 -54.97
C GLU A 3 23.63 2.81 -53.70
N MET A 4 23.21 3.28 -52.52
CA MET A 4 22.06 2.84 -51.73
C MET A 4 21.48 3.93 -50.78
N GLU A 5 20.16 4.08 -50.84
CA GLU A 5 19.14 4.22 -49.77
C GLU A 5 19.53 4.88 -48.41
N LYS A 6 19.01 6.08 -48.06
CA LYS A 6 17.72 6.38 -47.37
C LYS A 6 17.56 5.59 -46.05
N LEU A 7 17.47 6.19 -44.85
CA LEU A 7 16.38 7.03 -44.34
C LEU A 7 16.80 7.79 -43.06
N LEU A 8 16.42 9.07 -42.95
CA LEU A 8 16.04 9.71 -41.69
C LEU A 8 14.97 10.76 -42.04
N VAL A 9 13.73 10.50 -41.65
CA VAL A 9 12.57 11.33 -41.98
C VAL A 9 12.21 12.17 -40.77
N LEU A 10 12.56 13.45 -40.79
CA LEU A 10 11.85 14.47 -40.04
C LEU A 10 10.74 15.04 -40.94
N GLN A 11 9.54 15.19 -40.39
CA GLN A 11 8.38 15.78 -41.07
C GLN A 11 8.57 17.30 -41.21
N GLU A 12 8.14 17.86 -42.34
CA GLU A 12 8.37 19.27 -42.73
C GLU A 12 7.79 20.32 -41.76
N ARG A 13 6.87 19.94 -40.86
CA ARG A 13 6.27 20.84 -39.87
C ARG A 13 7.24 21.31 -38.78
N GLU A 14 8.21 20.48 -38.38
CA GLU A 14 9.19 20.83 -37.32
C GLU A 14 10.34 21.69 -37.85
N GLN A 15 10.67 21.57 -39.14
CA GLN A 15 11.75 22.35 -39.78
C GLN A 15 11.43 23.85 -39.88
N ARG A 16 10.15 24.22 -39.97
CA ARG A 16 9.71 25.63 -40.05
C ARG A 16 9.78 26.34 -38.69
N GLN A 17 9.63 25.60 -37.60
CA GLN A 17 9.78 26.10 -36.22
C GLN A 17 11.28 26.25 -35.83
N MET A 18 12.15 25.35 -36.32
CA MET A 18 13.60 25.33 -36.03
C MET A 18 14.39 26.55 -36.54
N ARG A 19 13.93 27.27 -37.58
CA ARG A 19 14.64 28.46 -38.09
C ARG A 19 14.53 29.70 -37.20
N LEU A 20 13.63 29.70 -36.23
CA LEU A 20 13.36 30.89 -35.40
C LEU A 20 13.84 30.78 -33.96
N ASN A 21 14.04 29.59 -33.40
CA ASN A 21 14.42 29.44 -31.98
C ASN A 21 15.59 28.45 -31.78
N LYS A 22 16.65 28.91 -31.11
CA LYS A 22 17.85 28.13 -30.71
C LYS A 22 17.52 27.25 -29.49
N GLU A 23 16.90 26.08 -29.67
CA GLU A 23 16.35 25.27 -28.56
C GLU A 23 16.66 23.75 -28.69
N LEU A 24 17.94 23.33 -28.57
CA LEU A 24 18.36 21.91 -28.51
C LEU A 24 19.42 21.70 -27.40
N ALA A 25 19.42 20.52 -26.75
CA ALA A 25 20.30 20.14 -25.62
C ALA A 25 21.79 20.13 -25.95
N ALA A 26 22.12 19.83 -27.20
CA ALA A 26 23.36 20.26 -27.84
C ALA A 26 22.96 21.03 -29.10
N TRP A 27 23.58 22.16 -29.38
CA TRP A 27 23.32 22.84 -30.65
C TRP A 27 24.17 22.16 -31.74
N PRO A 28 23.59 21.76 -32.88
CA PRO A 28 24.37 21.18 -33.96
C PRO A 28 25.32 22.24 -34.51
N ASN A 29 26.60 21.91 -34.64
CA ASN A 29 27.57 22.77 -35.29
C ASN A 29 27.19 23.07 -36.73
N GLU A 30 26.51 22.12 -37.37
CA GLU A 30 26.01 22.30 -38.73
C GLU A 30 24.68 21.57 -38.95
N VAL A 31 23.76 22.23 -39.66
CA VAL A 31 22.48 21.65 -40.11
C VAL A 31 22.49 21.57 -41.64
N LYS A 32 22.60 20.34 -42.19
CA LYS A 32 22.63 20.07 -43.64
C LYS A 32 21.39 19.29 -44.08
N GLY A 33 20.31 20.01 -44.41
CA GLY A 33 19.05 19.41 -44.84
C GLY A 33 18.38 18.66 -43.69
N LYS A 34 18.28 17.32 -43.78
CA LYS A 34 17.77 16.45 -42.71
C LYS A 34 18.86 15.91 -41.77
N ARG A 35 20.05 16.53 -41.76
CA ARG A 35 21.20 16.10 -40.96
C ARG A 35 21.57 17.16 -39.94
N LEU A 36 21.78 16.73 -38.71
CA LEU A 36 22.36 17.51 -37.61
C LEU A 36 23.76 16.96 -37.35
N ILE A 37 24.75 17.84 -37.22
CA ILE A 37 26.16 17.48 -37.00
C ILE A 37 26.60 18.07 -35.68
N PHE A 38 27.22 17.27 -34.82
CA PHE A 38 27.70 17.65 -33.50
C PHE A 38 29.18 17.26 -33.36
N ASP A 39 29.95 18.12 -32.72
CA ASP A 39 31.31 17.80 -32.29
C ASP A 39 31.23 17.18 -30.90
N LEU A 40 32.00 16.11 -30.70
CA LEU A 40 32.11 15.45 -29.41
C LEU A 40 33.47 15.77 -28.82
N LEU A 41 33.48 16.19 -27.56
CA LEU A 41 34.70 16.24 -26.78
C LEU A 41 35.20 14.81 -26.54
N ASP A 42 36.52 14.65 -26.40
CA ASP A 42 37.12 13.36 -26.08
C ASP A 42 36.55 12.80 -24.77
N GLU A 43 36.33 13.65 -23.76
CA GLU A 43 35.69 13.26 -22.50
C GLU A 43 34.27 12.70 -22.71
N THR A 44 33.45 13.33 -23.56
CA THR A 44 32.11 12.84 -23.90
C THR A 44 32.18 11.49 -24.60
N LYS A 45 33.17 11.31 -25.50
CA LYS A 45 33.38 10.04 -26.18
C LYS A 45 33.76 8.94 -25.19
N GLU A 46 34.67 9.22 -24.26
CA GLU A 46 35.14 8.25 -23.26
C GLU A 46 34.07 7.85 -22.24
N LYS A 47 33.28 8.82 -21.76
CA LYS A 47 32.29 8.62 -20.69
C LYS A 47 30.94 8.08 -21.16
N THR A 48 30.72 7.98 -22.47
CA THR A 48 29.43 7.54 -23.04
C THR A 48 29.57 6.29 -23.90
N ASN A 49 28.45 5.71 -24.30
CA ASN A 49 28.34 4.64 -25.28
C ASN A 49 28.56 5.12 -26.72
N LEU A 50 28.74 6.43 -26.95
CA LEU A 50 29.00 6.99 -28.29
C LEU A 50 30.35 6.57 -28.87
N GLN A 51 31.34 6.21 -28.03
CA GLN A 51 32.61 5.63 -28.50
C GLN A 51 32.43 4.39 -29.38
N SER A 52 31.37 3.62 -29.13
CA SER A 52 31.04 2.39 -29.85
C SER A 52 29.91 2.56 -30.85
N ALA A 53 29.42 3.79 -31.07
CA ALA A 53 28.34 4.05 -32.01
C ALA A 53 28.81 3.79 -33.44
N GLN A 54 28.02 3.02 -34.19
CA GLN A 54 28.25 2.76 -35.61
C GLN A 54 27.26 3.54 -36.48
N VAL A 55 27.63 3.73 -37.74
CA VAL A 55 26.73 4.33 -38.73
C VAL A 55 25.44 3.51 -38.80
N GLY A 56 24.30 4.18 -38.66
CA GLY A 56 22.96 3.55 -38.63
C GLY A 56 22.43 3.25 -37.22
N ALA A 57 23.24 3.44 -36.17
CA ALA A 57 22.75 3.34 -34.80
C ALA A 57 21.67 4.40 -34.51
N ARG A 58 20.63 4.00 -33.78
CA ARG A 58 19.60 4.92 -33.29
C ARG A 58 20.06 5.62 -32.01
N VAL A 59 19.63 6.86 -31.84
CA VAL A 59 19.89 7.69 -30.66
C VAL A 59 18.58 8.32 -30.19
N ASN A 60 18.42 8.51 -28.89
CA ASN A 60 17.36 9.37 -28.36
C ASN A 60 17.76 10.83 -28.55
N LEU A 61 16.79 11.67 -28.89
CA LEU A 61 16.98 13.12 -29.03
C LEU A 61 15.86 13.82 -28.29
N GLU A 62 16.22 14.80 -27.47
CA GLU A 62 15.29 15.67 -26.75
C GLU A 62 15.74 17.13 -26.91
N SER A 63 14.78 18.03 -27.09
CA SER A 63 15.04 19.48 -27.12
C SER A 63 15.25 20.01 -25.70
N SER A 64 16.15 20.98 -25.52
CA SER A 64 16.26 21.69 -24.24
C SER A 64 14.92 22.29 -23.83
N LEU A 65 14.56 22.09 -22.57
CA LEU A 65 13.41 22.77 -21.97
C LEU A 65 13.76 24.24 -21.67
N LYS A 66 12.83 25.15 -21.93
CA LYS A 66 12.95 26.54 -21.47
C LYS A 66 12.89 26.60 -19.94
N ALA A 67 13.51 27.61 -19.35
CA ALA A 67 13.52 27.81 -17.91
C ALA A 67 12.11 27.95 -17.29
N ASP A 68 11.12 28.40 -18.06
CA ASP A 68 9.71 28.55 -17.69
C ASP A 68 8.81 27.40 -18.24
N GLY A 69 9.43 26.38 -18.82
CA GLY A 69 8.74 25.21 -19.36
C GLY A 69 8.16 24.31 -18.28
N LYS A 70 7.09 23.57 -18.62
CA LYS A 70 6.51 22.57 -17.74
C LYS A 70 7.47 21.38 -17.60
N VAL A 71 7.97 21.13 -16.40
CA VAL A 71 8.84 19.98 -16.10
C VAL A 71 7.99 18.72 -15.94
N GLY A 72 8.27 17.70 -16.76
CA GLY A 72 7.76 16.34 -16.59
C GLY A 72 8.94 15.38 -16.42
N GLY A 73 8.91 14.51 -15.41
CA GLY A 73 10.07 13.71 -15.02
C GLY A 73 10.96 14.42 -14.00
N HIS A 74 12.27 14.38 -14.18
CA HIS A 74 13.27 15.03 -13.33
C HIS A 74 14.24 15.91 -14.14
N PHE A 75 15.14 16.62 -13.46
CA PHE A 75 16.14 17.46 -14.12
C PHE A 75 17.22 16.59 -14.78
N VAL A 76 17.17 16.51 -16.11
CA VAL A 76 18.19 15.88 -16.95
C VAL A 76 18.96 16.99 -17.66
N THR A 77 20.28 17.00 -17.48
CA THR A 77 21.19 18.04 -17.96
C THR A 77 21.94 17.63 -19.22
N GLY A 78 21.99 16.32 -19.54
CA GLY A 78 22.80 15.76 -20.61
C GLY A 78 24.26 15.52 -20.21
N HIS A 79 24.61 15.70 -18.93
CA HIS A 79 25.93 15.41 -18.39
C HIS A 79 26.00 13.97 -17.88
N ILE A 80 26.49 13.08 -18.75
CA ILE A 80 26.63 11.66 -18.43
C ILE A 80 27.72 11.43 -17.38
N ASP A 81 27.36 10.74 -16.30
CA ASP A 81 28.28 10.40 -15.20
C ASP A 81 29.11 9.15 -15.53
N GLY A 82 28.55 8.25 -16.33
CA GLY A 82 29.23 7.06 -16.81
C GLY A 82 28.29 6.16 -17.59
N THR A 83 28.75 4.93 -17.87
CA THR A 83 27.93 3.91 -18.54
C THR A 83 27.58 2.78 -17.61
N ALA A 84 26.32 2.36 -17.59
CA ALA A 84 25.89 1.14 -16.91
C ALA A 84 25.81 -0.03 -17.89
N ARG A 85 26.09 -1.24 -17.42
CA ARG A 85 25.95 -2.47 -18.21
C ARG A 85 24.60 -3.10 -17.93
N VAL A 86 23.80 -3.36 -18.97
CA VAL A 86 22.52 -4.08 -18.83
C VAL A 86 22.80 -5.52 -18.41
N SER A 87 22.34 -5.91 -17.21
CA SER A 87 22.47 -7.27 -16.68
C SER A 87 21.24 -8.12 -16.93
N LYS A 88 20.06 -7.51 -17.10
CA LYS A 88 18.80 -8.19 -17.41
C LYS A 88 17.91 -7.30 -18.29
N TRP A 89 17.26 -7.89 -19.28
CA TRP A 89 16.28 -7.18 -20.12
C TRP A 89 15.16 -8.11 -20.58
N GLY A 90 13.91 -7.81 -20.22
CA GLY A 90 12.78 -8.65 -20.63
C GLY A 90 11.42 -8.16 -20.17
N ARG A 91 10.36 -8.85 -20.60
CA ARG A 91 8.99 -8.55 -20.17
C ARG A 91 8.74 -8.93 -18.71
N SER A 92 7.97 -8.09 -18.03
CA SER A 92 7.50 -8.28 -16.65
C SER A 92 6.04 -7.83 -16.56
N GLY A 93 5.10 -8.76 -16.80
CA GLY A 93 3.68 -8.43 -16.89
C GLY A 93 3.38 -7.63 -18.17
N GLU A 94 2.74 -6.46 -18.03
CA GLU A 94 2.46 -5.54 -19.13
C GLU A 94 3.65 -4.62 -19.47
N ASP A 95 4.62 -4.51 -18.56
CA ASP A 95 5.80 -3.65 -18.69
C ASP A 95 7.06 -4.44 -19.08
N TRP A 96 8.16 -3.73 -19.26
CA TRP A 96 9.50 -4.29 -19.39
C TRP A 96 10.34 -3.98 -18.16
N GLU A 97 11.24 -4.87 -17.82
CA GLU A 97 12.23 -4.70 -16.76
C GLU A 97 13.62 -4.59 -17.36
N LEU A 98 14.32 -3.50 -17.04
CA LEU A 98 15.74 -3.33 -17.30
C LEU A 98 16.47 -3.37 -15.96
N GLU A 99 17.43 -4.27 -15.82
CA GLU A 99 18.42 -4.22 -14.74
C GLU A 99 19.76 -3.79 -15.32
N ALA A 100 20.43 -2.86 -14.65
CA ALA A 100 21.74 -2.40 -15.04
C ALA A 100 22.69 -2.33 -13.84
N GLU A 101 23.95 -2.64 -14.10
CA GLU A 101 25.05 -2.52 -13.15
C GLU A 101 25.87 -1.26 -13.43
N VAL A 102 26.03 -0.42 -12.41
CA VAL A 102 26.81 0.82 -12.49
C VAL A 102 28.29 0.60 -12.14
N PRO A 103 29.20 1.45 -12.65
CA PRO A 103 30.58 1.53 -12.19
C PRO A 103 30.68 1.84 -10.69
N GLU A 104 31.78 1.43 -10.08
CA GLU A 104 32.07 1.72 -8.66
C GLU A 104 32.00 3.22 -8.37
N GLY A 105 31.34 3.55 -7.27
CA GLY A 105 31.09 4.90 -6.80
C GLY A 105 29.74 5.47 -7.25
N LEU A 106 29.17 5.07 -8.38
CA LEU A 106 27.88 5.64 -8.81
C LEU A 106 26.69 5.05 -8.03
N GLU A 107 26.86 3.93 -7.33
CA GLU A 107 25.81 3.29 -6.54
C GLU A 107 25.24 4.18 -5.43
N ARG A 108 26.03 5.12 -4.91
CA ARG A 108 25.58 6.06 -3.86
C ARG A 108 24.52 7.05 -4.31
N TYR A 109 24.33 7.20 -5.64
CA TYR A 109 23.27 8.03 -6.21
C TYR A 109 22.02 7.22 -6.57
N LEU A 110 22.03 5.90 -6.38
CA LEU A 110 20.89 5.03 -6.66
C LEU A 110 19.98 4.97 -5.44
N VAL A 111 18.85 5.66 -5.53
CA VAL A 111 17.85 5.70 -4.45
C VAL A 111 16.58 4.98 -4.92
N PRO A 112 16.07 3.97 -4.20
CA PRO A 112 14.78 3.36 -4.52
C PRO A 112 13.67 4.42 -4.61
N LYS A 113 12.87 4.38 -5.68
CA LYS A 113 11.88 5.41 -6.05
C LYS A 113 12.46 6.79 -6.39
N GLY A 114 13.78 6.90 -6.47
CA GLY A 114 14.48 8.07 -6.99
C GLY A 114 14.46 8.12 -8.52
N CYS A 115 15.00 9.20 -9.07
CA CYS A 115 15.06 9.41 -10.52
C CYS A 115 16.45 9.06 -11.06
N VAL A 116 16.48 8.60 -12.32
CA VAL A 116 17.71 8.35 -13.08
C VAL A 116 17.43 8.55 -14.56
N ALA A 117 18.40 9.05 -15.32
CA ALA A 117 18.32 9.10 -16.77
C ALA A 117 19.14 7.98 -17.39
N ILE A 118 18.50 7.19 -18.27
CA ILE A 118 19.15 6.14 -19.07
C ILE A 118 19.05 6.52 -20.54
N ASP A 119 20.19 6.72 -21.21
CA ASP A 119 20.25 7.21 -22.60
C ASP A 119 19.37 8.48 -22.83
N GLY A 120 19.34 9.37 -21.83
CA GLY A 120 18.52 10.60 -21.84
C GLY A 120 17.06 10.41 -21.44
N ILE A 121 16.61 9.19 -21.14
CA ILE A 121 15.23 8.90 -20.76
C ILE A 121 15.10 8.98 -19.25
N SER A 122 14.27 9.90 -18.76
CA SER A 122 13.93 10.00 -17.34
C SER A 122 13.12 8.79 -16.88
N LEU A 123 13.64 8.05 -15.90
CA LEU A 123 13.05 6.83 -15.35
C LEU A 123 13.06 6.85 -13.82
N THR A 124 12.22 5.99 -13.23
CA THR A 124 12.14 5.81 -11.78
C THR A 124 12.83 4.51 -11.39
N ILE A 125 13.77 4.60 -10.46
CA ILE A 125 14.48 3.45 -9.90
C ILE A 125 13.50 2.61 -9.09
N GLY A 126 13.48 1.31 -9.33
CA GLY A 126 12.70 0.35 -8.56
C GLY A 126 13.45 -0.16 -7.34
N ARG A 127 14.23 -1.21 -7.55
CA ARG A 127 15.08 -1.90 -6.58
C ARG A 127 16.53 -1.49 -6.80
N VAL A 128 17.30 -1.48 -5.72
CA VAL A 128 18.74 -1.23 -5.70
C VAL A 128 19.39 -2.32 -4.86
N GLU A 129 20.38 -2.99 -5.41
CA GLU A 129 21.13 -4.09 -4.79
C GLU A 129 22.63 -3.90 -5.05
N GLY A 130 23.33 -3.25 -4.11
CA GLY A 130 24.73 -2.87 -4.29
C GLY A 130 24.90 -1.95 -5.50
N ARG A 131 25.66 -2.40 -6.51
CA ARG A 131 25.89 -1.67 -7.77
C ARG A 131 24.83 -1.92 -8.85
N LYS A 132 23.76 -2.67 -8.54
CA LYS A 132 22.69 -2.98 -9.50
C LYS A 132 21.42 -2.23 -9.16
N PHE A 133 20.69 -1.83 -10.19
CA PHE A 133 19.34 -1.30 -10.04
C PHE A 133 18.45 -1.75 -11.18
N ASN A 134 17.14 -1.77 -10.94
CA ASN A 134 16.16 -1.99 -11.99
C ASN A 134 15.26 -0.77 -12.22
N VAL A 135 14.69 -0.70 -13.41
CA VAL A 135 13.65 0.23 -13.81
C VAL A 135 12.57 -0.52 -14.59
N TRP A 136 11.32 -0.06 -14.44
CA TRP A 136 10.21 -0.54 -15.26
C TRP A 136 9.97 0.42 -16.41
N ILE A 137 9.84 -0.13 -17.61
CA ILE A 137 9.60 0.60 -18.84
C ILE A 137 8.19 0.28 -19.32
N ILE A 138 7.31 1.28 -19.29
CA ILE A 138 5.96 1.17 -19.82
C ILE A 138 5.97 0.99 -21.35
N PRO A 139 4.91 0.41 -21.95
CA PRO A 139 4.86 0.14 -23.39
C PRO A 139 5.16 1.37 -24.27
N HIS A 140 4.61 2.53 -23.91
CA HIS A 140 4.86 3.76 -24.68
C HIS A 140 6.34 4.14 -24.73
N THR A 141 7.03 4.13 -23.58
CA THR A 141 8.46 4.44 -23.50
C THR A 141 9.30 3.42 -24.27
N TYR A 142 8.94 2.15 -24.22
CA TYR A 142 9.60 1.10 -25.01
C TYR A 142 9.49 1.39 -26.51
N ASP A 143 8.29 1.75 -26.99
CA ASP A 143 8.01 1.91 -28.42
C ASP A 143 8.67 3.15 -29.04
N VAL A 144 8.76 4.25 -28.28
CA VAL A 144 9.23 5.55 -28.80
C VAL A 144 10.71 5.84 -28.55
N THR A 145 11.43 4.97 -27.83
CA THR A 145 12.84 5.17 -27.48
C THR A 145 13.76 4.09 -28.05
N THR A 146 15.07 4.29 -27.93
CA THR A 146 16.08 3.29 -28.34
C THR A 146 16.13 2.06 -27.43
N LEU A 147 15.42 2.05 -26.29
CA LEU A 147 15.44 0.92 -25.36
C LEU A 147 14.95 -0.37 -26.02
N ARG A 148 14.03 -0.31 -26.99
CA ARG A 148 13.55 -1.50 -27.73
C ARG A 148 14.64 -2.29 -28.45
N ASP A 149 15.78 -1.67 -28.74
CA ASP A 149 16.92 -2.32 -29.40
C ASP A 149 17.95 -2.89 -28.43
N ARG A 150 17.79 -2.61 -27.13
CA ARG A 150 18.75 -3.02 -26.10
C ARG A 150 18.61 -4.51 -25.83
N LYS A 151 19.72 -5.09 -25.38
CA LYS A 151 19.81 -6.46 -24.89
C LYS A 151 20.79 -6.56 -23.72
N GLU A 152 20.78 -7.70 -23.06
CA GLU A 152 21.75 -8.01 -22.01
C GLU A 152 23.19 -7.87 -22.53
N GLY A 153 24.04 -7.25 -21.71
CA GLY A 153 25.43 -6.94 -22.03
C GLY A 153 25.65 -5.56 -22.66
N ASP A 154 24.62 -4.90 -23.19
CA ASP A 154 24.75 -3.57 -23.78
C ASP A 154 25.15 -2.51 -22.74
N LYS A 155 25.80 -1.43 -23.22
CA LYS A 155 26.11 -0.25 -22.41
C LYS A 155 25.07 0.85 -22.66
N VAL A 156 24.55 1.40 -21.57
CA VAL A 156 23.65 2.56 -21.59
C VAL A 156 24.30 3.74 -20.88
N ASN A 157 24.07 4.96 -21.38
CA ASN A 157 24.52 6.18 -20.73
C ASN A 157 23.70 6.41 -19.46
N LEU A 158 24.36 6.72 -18.36
CA LEU A 158 23.74 6.97 -17.08
C LEU A 158 23.97 8.43 -16.66
N GLU A 159 22.88 9.11 -16.35
CA GLU A 159 22.90 10.39 -15.65
C GLU A 159 22.16 10.22 -14.31
N CYS A 160 22.89 10.39 -13.22
CA CYS A 160 22.36 10.37 -11.86
C CYS A 160 21.63 11.68 -11.55
N ASP A 161 20.64 11.63 -10.67
CA ASP A 161 19.85 12.79 -10.27
C ASP A 161 20.77 13.94 -9.79
N LEU A 162 20.61 15.09 -10.43
CA LEU A 162 21.36 16.31 -10.11
C LEU A 162 21.20 16.71 -8.64
N LEU A 163 20.00 16.54 -8.07
CA LEU A 163 19.73 16.85 -6.67
C LEU A 163 20.52 15.93 -5.75
N ALA A 164 20.66 14.64 -6.09
CA ALA A 164 21.44 13.70 -5.29
C ALA A 164 22.92 14.11 -5.22
N LYS A 165 23.49 14.59 -6.33
CA LYS A 165 24.88 15.08 -6.38
C LYS A 165 25.07 16.35 -5.57
N TYR A 166 24.15 17.31 -5.66
CA TYR A 166 24.21 18.53 -4.85
C TYR A 166 24.02 18.24 -3.37
N ILE A 167 23.08 17.37 -3.03
CA ILE A 167 22.89 16.91 -1.65
C ILE A 167 24.17 16.25 -1.17
N GLU A 168 24.77 15.30 -1.89
CA GLU A 168 26.04 14.68 -1.45
C GLU A 168 27.15 15.73 -1.21
N LYS A 169 27.34 16.66 -2.17
CA LYS A 169 28.36 17.71 -2.09
C LYS A 169 28.11 18.68 -0.93
N MET A 170 26.86 19.05 -0.70
CA MET A 170 26.47 19.92 0.43
C MET A 170 26.49 19.16 1.75
N SER A 171 26.16 17.88 1.73
CA SER A 171 26.00 17.09 2.95
C SER A 171 27.35 16.71 3.55
N GLY A 172 28.42 16.57 2.75
CA GLY A 172 29.80 16.44 3.25
C GLY A 172 29.96 15.53 4.47
N VAL A 173 29.13 14.48 4.55
CA VAL A 173 28.77 13.88 5.83
C VAL A 173 29.92 13.00 6.27
N LYS A 174 30.72 13.47 7.23
CA LYS A 174 31.67 12.60 7.93
C LYS A 174 30.94 11.82 9.02
N ILE A 175 30.09 10.89 8.61
CA ILE A 175 29.63 9.82 9.51
C ILE A 175 30.76 8.79 9.59
N ALA A 176 31.12 8.39 10.80
CA ALA A 176 32.02 7.27 11.00
C ALA A 176 31.39 5.99 10.41
N PRO A 177 32.12 5.14 9.67
CA PRO A 177 31.56 3.93 9.06
C PRO A 177 30.78 3.05 10.06
N GLU A 178 31.21 3.01 11.32
CA GLU A 178 30.55 2.28 12.40
C GLU A 178 29.18 2.88 12.77
N MET A 179 29.04 4.21 12.71
CA MET A 179 27.80 4.92 12.98
C MET A 179 26.81 4.80 11.81
N GLU A 180 27.29 4.71 10.57
CA GLU A 180 26.47 4.44 9.39
C GLU A 180 25.80 3.06 9.49
N LYS A 181 26.58 2.02 9.83
CA LYS A 181 26.04 0.67 10.07
C LYS A 181 24.94 0.66 11.14
N LEU A 182 25.13 1.41 12.23
CA LEU A 182 24.10 1.54 13.26
C LEU A 182 22.85 2.30 12.80
N LEU A 183 22.99 3.31 11.94
CA LEU A 183 21.84 4.04 11.38
C LEU A 183 20.99 3.13 10.49
N VAL A 184 21.65 2.32 9.64
CA VAL A 184 20.96 1.32 8.80
C VAL A 184 20.29 0.25 9.68
N LEU A 185 21.00 -0.28 10.68
CA LEU A 185 20.45 -1.24 11.64
C LEU A 185 19.22 -0.67 12.36
N GLN A 186 19.30 0.58 12.83
CA GLN A 186 18.21 1.28 13.48
C GLN A 186 16.99 1.44 12.60
N GLU A 187 17.17 1.83 11.34
CA GLU A 187 16.04 1.96 10.40
C GLU A 187 15.29 0.62 10.27
N ARG A 188 16.04 -0.49 10.17
CA ARG A 188 15.47 -1.84 10.08
C ARG A 188 14.77 -2.27 11.37
N GLU A 189 15.39 -2.06 12.54
CA GLU A 189 14.76 -2.37 13.83
C GLU A 189 13.52 -1.51 14.11
N GLN A 190 13.51 -0.24 13.71
CA GLN A 190 12.32 0.59 13.80
C GLN A 190 11.20 0.12 12.88
N ARG A 191 11.54 -0.37 11.68
CA ARG A 191 10.57 -1.01 10.78
C ARG A 191 10.01 -2.29 11.40
N GLN A 192 10.85 -3.09 12.06
CA GLN A 192 10.43 -4.27 12.81
C GLN A 192 9.44 -3.91 13.92
N MET A 193 9.72 -2.86 14.71
CA MET A 193 8.81 -2.38 15.76
C MET A 193 7.45 -1.93 15.20
N ARG A 194 7.43 -1.25 14.04
CA ARG A 194 6.18 -0.87 13.37
C ARG A 194 5.35 -2.08 12.96
N LEU A 195 5.98 -3.07 12.31
CA LEU A 195 5.32 -4.33 11.91
C LEU A 195 4.82 -5.11 13.12
N ASN A 196 5.61 -5.21 14.19
CA ASN A 196 5.20 -5.85 15.43
C ASN A 196 3.98 -5.18 16.06
N LYS A 197 3.91 -3.84 16.00
CA LYS A 197 2.74 -3.08 16.50
C LYS A 197 1.49 -3.35 15.67
N GLU A 198 1.63 -3.45 14.35
CA GLU A 198 0.54 -3.81 13.44
C GLU A 198 0.04 -5.24 13.70
N LEU A 199 0.94 -6.21 13.81
CA LEU A 199 0.61 -7.59 14.17
C LEU A 199 -0.01 -7.72 15.58
N ALA A 200 0.41 -6.88 16.53
CA ALA A 200 -0.18 -6.85 17.86
C ALA A 200 -1.63 -6.29 17.87
N ALA A 201 -2.01 -5.47 16.89
CA ALA A 201 -3.38 -4.99 16.72
C ALA A 201 -4.31 -6.04 16.11
N TRP A 202 -3.75 -7.03 15.41
CA TRP A 202 -4.49 -8.08 14.69
C TRP A 202 -5.58 -8.80 15.48
N PRO A 203 -5.34 -9.25 16.74
CA PRO A 203 -6.36 -9.98 17.48
C PRO A 203 -7.62 -9.15 17.71
N ASN A 204 -7.50 -7.82 17.79
CA ASN A 204 -8.64 -6.92 17.96
C ASN A 204 -9.48 -6.84 16.68
N GLU A 205 -8.84 -6.85 15.50
CA GLU A 205 -9.54 -6.83 14.21
C GLU A 205 -10.32 -8.13 13.99
N VAL A 206 -9.72 -9.27 14.28
CA VAL A 206 -10.39 -10.58 14.21
C VAL A 206 -11.57 -10.62 15.17
N LYS A 207 -11.36 -10.21 16.43
CA LYS A 207 -12.44 -10.17 17.43
C LYS A 207 -13.59 -9.26 17.01
N ALA A 208 -13.31 -8.11 16.37
CA ALA A 208 -14.33 -7.20 15.87
C ALA A 208 -15.16 -7.84 14.73
N LEU A 209 -14.53 -8.61 13.83
CA LEU A 209 -15.25 -9.35 12.79
C LEU A 209 -16.11 -10.48 13.38
N GLU A 210 -15.58 -11.22 14.35
CA GLU A 210 -16.34 -12.27 15.05
C GLU A 210 -17.55 -11.71 15.78
N GLN A 211 -17.39 -10.58 16.47
CA GLN A 211 -18.49 -9.90 17.14
C GLN A 211 -19.58 -9.48 16.13
N ARG A 212 -19.20 -8.85 15.02
CA ARG A 212 -20.16 -8.48 13.95
C ARG A 212 -20.91 -9.70 13.39
N ARG A 213 -20.21 -10.81 13.17
CA ARG A 213 -20.83 -12.07 12.73
C ARG A 213 -21.85 -12.57 13.75
N SER A 214 -21.50 -12.52 15.04
CA SER A 214 -22.40 -12.93 16.12
C SER A 214 -23.64 -12.04 16.21
N GLU A 215 -23.51 -10.73 16.02
CA GLU A 215 -24.61 -9.76 16.05
C GLU A 215 -25.58 -10.00 14.87
N VAL A 216 -25.05 -10.22 13.66
CA VAL A 216 -25.85 -10.55 12.47
C VAL A 216 -26.66 -11.84 12.70
N ARG A 217 -26.01 -12.88 13.22
CA ARG A 217 -26.67 -14.16 13.50
C ARG A 217 -27.74 -14.04 14.59
N ALA A 218 -27.45 -13.29 15.66
CA ALA A 218 -28.39 -13.05 16.73
C ALA A 218 -29.63 -12.27 16.24
N GLY A 219 -29.45 -11.30 15.34
CA GLY A 219 -30.55 -10.56 14.72
C GLY A 219 -31.50 -11.47 13.92
N ALA A 220 -30.95 -12.34 13.07
CA ALA A 220 -31.74 -13.30 12.30
C ALA A 220 -32.47 -14.30 13.19
N GLU A 221 -31.80 -14.84 14.23
CA GLU A 221 -32.43 -15.79 15.14
C GLU A 221 -33.55 -15.15 15.96
N LYS A 222 -33.38 -13.89 16.40
CA LYS A 222 -34.43 -13.13 17.09
C LYS A 222 -35.70 -13.02 16.23
N LYS A 223 -35.56 -12.67 14.95
CA LYS A 223 -36.69 -12.58 14.01
C LYS A 223 -37.36 -13.93 13.76
N ARG A 224 -36.56 -15.00 13.69
CA ARG A 224 -37.08 -16.37 13.59
C ARG A 224 -37.92 -16.77 14.81
N LEU A 225 -37.45 -16.42 16.02
CA LEU A 225 -38.16 -16.68 17.27
C LEU A 225 -39.45 -15.86 17.37
N GLU A 226 -39.45 -14.59 16.95
CA GLU A 226 -40.66 -13.75 16.87
C GLU A 226 -41.74 -14.41 16.00
N ALA A 227 -41.36 -14.95 14.83
CA ALA A 227 -42.29 -15.66 13.94
C ALA A 227 -42.82 -16.97 14.55
N GLN A 228 -41.96 -17.76 15.20
CA GLN A 228 -42.37 -19.00 15.88
C GLN A 228 -43.32 -18.72 17.05
N ASN A 229 -43.05 -17.69 17.84
CA ASN A 229 -43.89 -17.32 18.97
C ASN A 229 -45.30 -16.89 18.50
N ALA A 230 -45.40 -16.11 17.42
CA ALA A 230 -46.70 -15.73 16.85
C ALA A 230 -47.52 -16.97 16.42
N GLU A 231 -46.87 -17.98 15.83
CA GLU A 231 -47.54 -19.23 15.45
C GLU A 231 -48.00 -20.05 16.66
N VAL A 232 -47.22 -20.06 17.74
CA VAL A 232 -47.57 -20.72 19.00
C VAL A 232 -48.77 -20.05 19.66
N GLU A 233 -48.81 -18.71 19.74
CA GLU A 233 -49.95 -17.99 20.31
C GLU A 233 -51.22 -18.19 19.49
N ARG A 234 -51.13 -18.22 18.14
CA ARG A 234 -52.27 -18.57 17.28
C ARG A 234 -52.82 -19.96 17.63
N LYS A 235 -51.95 -20.98 17.77
CA LYS A 235 -52.36 -22.35 18.14
C LYS A 235 -53.03 -22.42 19.52
N LYS A 236 -52.65 -21.56 20.46
CA LYS A 236 -53.31 -21.49 21.78
C LYS A 236 -54.74 -20.96 21.64
N LEU A 237 -54.94 -19.87 20.90
CA LEU A 237 -56.28 -19.32 20.65
C LEU A 237 -57.17 -20.34 19.91
N GLU A 238 -56.62 -21.06 18.94
CA GLU A 238 -57.34 -22.12 18.22
C GLU A 238 -57.89 -23.20 19.17
N LEU A 239 -57.06 -23.66 20.12
CA LEU A 239 -57.46 -24.62 21.16
C LEU A 239 -58.49 -24.04 22.16
N GLU A 240 -58.36 -22.76 22.51
CA GLU A 240 -59.35 -22.06 23.36
C GLU A 240 -60.71 -21.96 22.66
N ALA A 241 -60.75 -21.58 21.38
CA ALA A 241 -61.95 -21.54 20.58
C ALA A 241 -62.61 -22.93 20.46
N GLU A 242 -61.81 -23.99 20.27
CA GLU A 242 -62.32 -25.37 20.27
C GLU A 242 -62.97 -25.76 21.62
N SER A 243 -62.35 -25.37 22.74
CA SER A 243 -62.91 -25.60 24.09
C SER A 243 -64.26 -24.90 24.29
N HIS A 244 -64.39 -23.63 23.86
CA HIS A 244 -65.65 -22.88 23.91
C HIS A 244 -66.71 -23.47 22.97
N ARG A 245 -66.33 -23.87 21.75
CA ARG A 245 -67.22 -24.61 20.83
C ARG A 245 -67.75 -25.90 21.46
N ALA A 246 -66.90 -26.66 22.13
CA ALA A 246 -67.31 -27.88 22.84
C ALA A 246 -68.26 -27.60 24.02
N LYS A 247 -68.11 -26.47 24.73
CA LYS A 247 -69.08 -26.03 25.77
C LYS A 247 -70.42 -25.64 25.16
N ALA A 248 -70.43 -24.80 24.12
CA ALA A 248 -71.64 -24.39 23.43
C ALA A 248 -72.42 -25.59 22.87
N ALA A 249 -71.72 -26.57 22.28
CA ALA A 249 -72.33 -27.81 21.80
C ALA A 249 -72.99 -28.62 22.93
N ARG A 250 -72.35 -28.72 24.10
CA ARG A 250 -72.92 -29.37 25.29
C ARG A 250 -74.16 -28.65 25.80
N TYR A 251 -74.14 -27.32 25.88
CA TYR A 251 -75.32 -26.54 26.30
C TYR A 251 -76.48 -26.65 25.30
N LYS A 252 -76.19 -26.68 23.99
CA LYS A 252 -77.21 -26.94 22.94
C LYS A 252 -77.89 -28.29 23.14
N LEU A 253 -77.13 -29.35 23.41
CA LEU A 253 -77.70 -30.68 23.70
C LEU A 253 -78.63 -30.63 24.92
N GLN A 254 -78.18 -30.04 26.03
CA GLN A 254 -78.98 -29.89 27.25
C GLN A 254 -80.25 -29.06 27.03
N GLN A 255 -80.18 -28.05 26.16
CA GLN A 255 -81.33 -27.20 25.81
C GLN A 255 -82.44 -27.99 25.12
N PHE A 256 -82.11 -28.98 24.28
CA PHE A 256 -83.11 -29.86 23.65
C PHE A 256 -83.71 -30.90 24.60
N GLU A 257 -83.04 -31.20 25.70
CA GLU A 257 -83.49 -32.19 26.69
C GLU A 257 -84.42 -31.58 27.77
N THR A 258 -84.28 -30.30 28.08
CA THR A 258 -85.11 -29.66 29.13
C THR A 258 -86.54 -29.40 28.68
N ARG A 259 -87.49 -29.63 29.59
CA ARG A 259 -88.93 -29.39 29.40
C ARG A 259 -89.42 -28.12 30.10
N LYS A 260 -88.54 -27.40 30.80
CA LYS A 260 -88.88 -26.17 31.53
C LYS A 260 -88.45 -24.95 30.71
N ASN A 261 -89.37 -24.02 30.52
CA ASN A 261 -89.16 -22.85 29.68
C ASN A 261 -88.07 -21.91 30.23
N GLU A 262 -88.00 -21.73 31.55
CA GLU A 262 -86.99 -20.88 32.19
C GLU A 262 -85.56 -21.41 31.98
N GLU A 263 -85.36 -22.72 32.16
CA GLU A 263 -84.07 -23.38 31.92
C GLU A 263 -83.67 -23.34 30.43
N PHE A 264 -84.64 -23.47 29.52
CA PHE A 264 -84.41 -23.33 28.08
C PHE A 264 -83.89 -21.95 27.71
N THR A 265 -84.47 -20.89 28.29
CA THR A 265 -84.04 -19.51 28.06
C THR A 265 -82.67 -19.21 28.66
N ALA A 266 -82.39 -19.72 29.87
CA ALA A 266 -81.09 -19.54 30.53
C ALA A 266 -79.95 -20.25 29.77
N LEU A 267 -80.18 -21.48 29.30
CA LEU A 267 -79.22 -22.18 28.43
C LEU A 267 -79.01 -21.43 27.10
N GLY A 268 -80.08 -20.83 26.55
CA GLY A 268 -79.98 -19.97 25.37
C GLY A 268 -79.03 -18.79 25.56
N THR A 269 -79.11 -18.11 26.71
CA THR A 269 -78.19 -17.00 27.03
C THR A 269 -76.74 -17.46 27.24
N GLU A 270 -76.53 -18.64 27.84
CA GLU A 270 -75.19 -19.21 28.00
C GLU A 270 -74.59 -19.63 26.66
N ILE A 271 -75.37 -20.24 25.76
CA ILE A 271 -74.94 -20.58 24.40
C ILE A 271 -74.52 -19.31 23.65
N GLN A 272 -75.33 -18.25 23.69
CA GLN A 272 -74.99 -16.98 23.07
C GLN A 272 -73.71 -16.36 23.63
N ARG A 273 -73.48 -16.47 24.95
CA ARG A 273 -72.22 -16.02 25.57
C ARG A 273 -71.03 -16.79 25.02
N GLU A 274 -71.09 -18.13 25.02
CA GLU A 274 -69.99 -18.96 24.54
C GLU A 274 -69.75 -18.78 23.02
N GLU A 275 -70.79 -18.62 22.21
CA GLU A 275 -70.68 -18.32 20.78
C GLU A 275 -70.04 -16.95 20.54
N LYS A 276 -70.37 -15.95 21.36
CA LYS A 276 -69.73 -14.64 21.30
C LYS A 276 -68.25 -14.70 21.66
N GLU A 277 -67.88 -15.46 22.70
CA GLU A 277 -66.47 -15.68 23.06
C GLU A 277 -65.69 -16.38 21.93
N VAL A 278 -66.29 -17.38 21.27
CA VAL A 278 -65.69 -18.01 20.08
C VAL A 278 -65.43 -16.97 19.00
N GLN A 279 -66.41 -16.12 18.68
CA GLN A 279 -66.24 -15.07 17.67
C GLN A 279 -65.11 -14.10 18.05
N GLU A 280 -65.06 -13.64 19.30
CA GLU A 280 -64.01 -12.74 19.77
C GLU A 280 -62.61 -13.40 19.78
N ILE A 281 -62.52 -14.72 19.95
CA ILE A 281 -61.25 -15.48 19.82
C ILE A 281 -60.87 -15.65 18.35
N GLU A 282 -61.81 -15.97 17.47
CA GLU A 282 -61.58 -16.15 16.03
C GLU A 282 -61.14 -14.83 15.35
N ASP A 283 -61.73 -13.69 15.75
CA ASP A 283 -61.29 -12.37 15.30
C ASP A 283 -59.82 -12.10 15.69
N ARG A 284 -59.43 -12.45 16.92
CA ARG A 284 -58.04 -12.35 17.40
C ARG A 284 -57.10 -13.34 16.69
N GLU A 285 -57.59 -14.52 16.33
CA GLU A 285 -56.81 -15.50 15.57
C GLU A 285 -56.46 -14.95 14.18
N LEU A 286 -57.41 -14.34 13.48
CA LEU A 286 -57.20 -13.72 12.17
C LEU A 286 -56.12 -12.63 12.21
N ASP A 287 -56.14 -11.79 13.24
CA ASP A 287 -55.10 -10.77 13.47
C ASP A 287 -53.72 -11.40 13.69
N LEU A 288 -53.64 -12.45 14.52
CA LEU A 288 -52.39 -13.18 14.74
C LEU A 288 -51.91 -13.93 13.49
N MET A 289 -52.80 -14.42 12.63
CA MET A 289 -52.43 -15.01 11.35
C MET A 289 -51.77 -13.98 10.42
N ALA A 290 -52.36 -12.78 10.32
CA ALA A 290 -51.80 -11.70 9.53
C ALA A 290 -50.43 -11.24 10.06
N LEU A 291 -50.30 -11.11 11.39
CA LEU A 291 -49.03 -10.77 12.05
C LEU A 291 -47.98 -11.88 11.90
N GLY A 292 -48.37 -13.14 12.04
CA GLY A 292 -47.50 -14.31 11.89
C GLY A 292 -46.95 -14.45 10.47
N GLU A 293 -47.80 -14.28 9.44
CA GLU A 293 -47.36 -14.27 8.05
C GLU A 293 -46.41 -13.11 7.75
N ARG A 294 -46.67 -11.92 8.31
CA ARG A 294 -45.74 -10.78 8.20
C ARG A 294 -44.41 -11.08 8.89
N ALA A 295 -44.43 -11.57 10.13
CA ALA A 295 -43.22 -11.92 10.88
C ALA A 295 -42.41 -13.01 10.19
N LYS A 296 -43.06 -14.00 9.58
CA LYS A 296 -42.41 -15.07 8.82
C LYS A 296 -41.72 -14.54 7.56
N LYS A 297 -42.36 -13.63 6.84
CA LYS A 297 -41.75 -12.94 5.69
C LYS A 297 -40.54 -12.09 6.12
N GLU A 298 -40.68 -11.31 7.18
CA GLU A 298 -39.58 -10.52 7.75
C GLU A 298 -38.41 -11.41 8.18
N ALA A 299 -38.68 -12.53 8.87
CA ALA A 299 -37.66 -13.48 9.29
C ALA A 299 -36.95 -14.13 8.09
N ALA A 300 -37.67 -14.45 7.01
CA ALA A 300 -37.06 -15.00 5.79
C ALA A 300 -36.13 -13.97 5.11
N VAL A 301 -36.56 -12.70 5.01
CA VAL A 301 -35.75 -11.61 4.45
C VAL A 301 -34.50 -11.37 5.30
N GLU A 302 -34.65 -11.30 6.62
CA GLU A 302 -33.51 -11.08 7.52
C GLU A 302 -32.54 -12.27 7.50
N ALA A 303 -33.05 -13.50 7.44
CA ALA A 303 -32.21 -14.70 7.35
C ALA A 303 -31.38 -14.72 6.05
N GLU A 304 -31.98 -14.35 4.92
CA GLU A 304 -31.25 -14.28 3.66
C GLU A 304 -30.23 -13.12 3.65
N GLY A 305 -30.62 -11.96 4.18
CA GLY A 305 -29.71 -10.84 4.39
C GLY A 305 -28.54 -11.18 5.33
N ALA A 306 -28.78 -11.98 6.37
CA ALA A 306 -27.75 -12.46 7.29
C ALA A 306 -26.75 -13.39 6.59
N LYS A 307 -27.21 -14.32 5.74
CA LYS A 307 -26.30 -15.19 4.95
C LYS A 307 -25.37 -14.37 4.06
N VAL A 308 -25.89 -13.35 3.38
CA VAL A 308 -25.08 -12.47 2.53
C VAL A 308 -24.01 -11.75 3.37
N LYS A 309 -24.42 -11.13 4.48
CA LYS A 309 -23.49 -10.44 5.40
C LYS A 309 -22.45 -11.38 6.01
N GLU A 310 -22.84 -12.59 6.42
CA GLU A 310 -21.90 -13.61 6.92
C GLU A 310 -20.89 -14.01 5.84
N GLY A 311 -21.32 -14.14 4.59
CA GLY A 311 -20.44 -14.39 3.44
C GLY A 311 -19.43 -13.26 3.21
N GLU A 312 -19.87 -12.00 3.22
CA GLU A 312 -18.98 -10.83 3.11
C GLU A 312 -17.95 -10.77 4.25
N LEU A 313 -18.38 -11.07 5.48
CA LEU A 313 -17.48 -11.12 6.64
C LEU A 313 -16.46 -12.26 6.51
N ALA A 314 -16.85 -13.42 5.98
CA ALA A 314 -15.93 -14.53 5.74
C ALA A 314 -14.86 -14.19 4.70
N VAL A 315 -15.23 -13.49 3.62
CA VAL A 315 -14.26 -12.99 2.62
C VAL A 315 -13.26 -12.04 3.29
N LYS A 316 -13.74 -11.08 4.09
CA LYS A 316 -12.88 -10.16 4.83
C LYS A 316 -11.95 -10.88 5.81
N GLU A 317 -12.44 -11.91 6.50
CA GLU A 317 -11.63 -12.72 7.41
C GLU A 317 -10.48 -13.41 6.68
N GLU A 318 -10.73 -13.91 5.46
CA GLU A 318 -9.72 -14.56 4.63
C GLU A 318 -8.69 -13.58 4.05
N GLU A 319 -9.14 -12.42 3.57
CA GLU A 319 -8.25 -11.32 3.15
C GLU A 319 -7.35 -10.85 4.29
N LEU A 320 -7.93 -10.75 5.49
CA LEU A 320 -7.20 -10.43 6.70
C LEU A 320 -6.16 -11.55 6.90
N LYS A 321 -6.52 -12.83 7.03
CA LYS A 321 -5.55 -13.93 7.21
C LYS A 321 -4.37 -13.88 6.23
N LYS A 322 -4.63 -13.62 4.94
CA LYS A 322 -3.58 -13.42 3.92
C LYS A 322 -2.64 -12.27 4.25
N LYS A 323 -3.17 -11.09 4.58
CA LYS A 323 -2.36 -9.93 4.98
C LYS A 323 -1.47 -10.23 6.19
N LYS A 324 -1.98 -10.96 7.19
CA LYS A 324 -1.15 -11.37 8.34
C LYS A 324 0.01 -12.26 7.91
N THR A 325 -0.25 -13.28 7.09
CA THR A 325 0.84 -14.16 6.61
C THR A 325 1.89 -13.40 5.81
N GLU A 326 1.49 -12.41 5.02
CA GLU A 326 2.40 -11.54 4.27
C GLU A 326 3.24 -10.67 5.21
N LEU A 327 2.63 -10.08 6.24
CA LEU A 327 3.33 -9.28 7.26
C LEU A 327 4.30 -10.13 8.09
N GLU A 328 3.91 -11.35 8.47
CA GLU A 328 4.76 -12.30 9.20
C GLU A 328 5.97 -12.72 8.35
N THR A 329 5.77 -12.95 7.05
CA THR A 329 6.86 -13.26 6.12
C THR A 329 7.83 -12.09 6.00
N ARG A 330 7.31 -10.86 5.80
CA ARG A 330 8.13 -9.64 5.76
C ARG A 330 8.90 -9.41 7.06
N LEU A 331 8.27 -9.68 8.21
CA LEU A 331 8.91 -9.57 9.52
C LEU A 331 10.06 -10.58 9.64
N ALA A 332 9.86 -11.82 9.20
CA ALA A 332 10.88 -12.86 9.23
C ALA A 332 12.10 -12.50 8.35
N ASP A 333 11.87 -11.98 7.15
CA ASP A 333 12.96 -11.55 6.26
C ASP A 333 13.71 -10.34 6.82
N LEU A 334 12.97 -9.37 7.37
CA LEU A 334 13.55 -8.21 8.05
C LEU A 334 14.39 -8.62 9.26
N MET A 335 13.98 -9.65 10.02
CA MET A 335 14.74 -10.17 11.15
C MET A 335 16.08 -10.78 10.71
N LYS A 336 16.11 -11.51 9.59
CA LYS A 336 17.38 -12.03 9.01
C LYS A 336 18.30 -10.89 8.56
N GLU A 337 17.73 -9.86 7.95
CA GLU A 337 18.48 -8.66 7.54
C GLU A 337 19.08 -7.95 8.77
N ILE A 338 18.31 -7.78 9.84
CA ILE A 338 18.76 -7.19 11.11
C ILE A 338 19.90 -8.00 11.72
N GLU A 339 19.81 -9.33 11.75
CA GLU A 339 20.86 -10.20 12.26
C GLU A 339 22.17 -10.04 11.46
N THR A 340 22.04 -10.00 10.13
CA THR A 340 23.18 -9.78 9.21
C THR A 340 23.83 -8.42 9.47
N LEU A 341 23.03 -7.35 9.56
CA LEU A 341 23.53 -6.00 9.82
C LEU A 341 24.18 -5.88 11.21
N ALA A 342 23.60 -6.51 12.23
CA ALA A 342 24.13 -6.51 13.59
C ALA A 342 25.49 -7.20 13.68
N SER A 343 25.73 -8.27 12.92
CA SER A 343 27.03 -8.96 12.86
C SER A 343 28.17 -8.08 12.32
N GLY A 344 27.83 -7.05 11.53
CA GLY A 344 28.79 -6.10 10.97
C GLY A 344 29.21 -4.97 11.91
N VAL A 345 28.62 -4.89 13.11
CA VAL A 345 28.85 -3.84 14.13
C VAL A 345 29.73 -4.39 15.26
N GLU A 346 30.65 -3.55 15.77
CA GLU A 346 31.49 -3.90 16.93
C GLU A 346 30.64 -4.22 18.17
N GLU A 347 30.93 -5.32 18.86
CA GLU A 347 30.13 -5.87 19.97
C GLU A 347 29.87 -4.87 21.11
N GLY A 348 30.89 -4.09 21.50
CA GLY A 348 30.76 -3.09 22.57
C GLY A 348 29.81 -1.95 22.20
N LEU A 349 29.86 -1.51 20.93
CA LEU A 349 29.01 -0.47 20.39
C LEU A 349 27.57 -0.98 20.20
N LEU A 350 27.41 -2.20 19.69
CA LEU A 350 26.12 -2.87 19.52
C LEU A 350 25.39 -3.07 20.85
N THR A 351 26.11 -3.46 21.91
CA THR A 351 25.55 -3.61 23.27
C THR A 351 25.00 -2.28 23.78
N LYS A 352 25.76 -1.20 23.60
CA LYS A 352 25.34 0.16 24.01
C LYS A 352 24.11 0.61 23.22
N TYR A 353 24.10 0.38 21.92
CA TYR A 353 22.97 0.67 21.02
C TYR A 353 21.69 -0.07 21.45
N ARG A 354 21.76 -1.40 21.62
CA ARG A 354 20.60 -2.25 22.02
C ARG A 354 20.01 -1.83 23.36
N ARG A 355 20.87 -1.47 24.33
CA ARG A 355 20.42 -0.95 25.63
C ARG A 355 19.61 0.34 25.48
N ILE A 356 20.03 1.25 24.60
CA ILE A 356 19.30 2.51 24.35
C ILE A 356 17.97 2.23 23.65
N MET A 357 17.97 1.37 22.62
CA MET A 357 16.75 0.95 21.91
C MET A 357 15.73 0.34 22.86
N ALA A 358 16.15 -0.57 23.76
CA ALA A 358 15.26 -1.20 24.74
C ALA A 358 14.63 -0.19 25.71
N ASN A 359 15.41 0.80 26.16
CA ASN A 359 14.96 1.80 27.13
C ASN A 359 14.09 2.89 26.49
N LYS A 360 14.47 3.38 25.31
CA LYS A 360 13.78 4.50 24.64
C LYS A 360 12.62 4.03 23.76
N LYS A 361 12.63 2.77 23.30
CA LYS A 361 11.63 2.16 22.41
C LYS A 361 11.35 2.98 21.14
N ASP A 362 12.39 3.64 20.64
CA ASP A 362 12.27 4.59 19.53
C ASP A 362 13.61 4.69 18.78
N VAL A 363 14.31 5.83 18.86
CA VAL A 363 15.60 6.08 18.20
C VAL A 363 16.73 5.99 19.22
N ALA A 364 17.83 5.31 18.89
CA ALA A 364 19.05 5.23 19.69
C ALA A 364 20.22 6.08 19.17
N VAL A 365 20.30 6.29 17.86
CA VAL A 365 21.31 7.10 17.15
C VAL A 365 20.65 8.33 16.57
N VAL A 366 21.11 9.51 16.99
CA VAL A 366 20.55 10.82 16.60
C VAL A 366 21.64 11.78 16.15
N SER A 367 21.25 12.75 15.33
CA SER A 367 22.13 13.81 14.86
C SER A 367 22.38 14.86 15.95
N VAL A 368 23.48 15.61 15.81
CA VAL A 368 23.64 16.91 16.47
C VAL A 368 22.98 17.99 15.62
N GLU A 369 21.95 18.63 16.15
CA GLU A 369 21.20 19.70 15.49
C GLU A 369 21.80 21.07 15.81
N HIS A 370 21.80 21.96 14.82
CA HIS A 370 22.29 23.35 14.94
C HIS A 370 23.71 23.46 15.54
N GLY A 371 24.52 22.41 15.43
CA GLY A 371 25.87 22.33 15.98
C GLY A 371 25.98 22.29 17.51
N THR A 372 24.87 22.31 18.26
CA THR A 372 24.92 22.31 19.72
C THR A 372 23.86 21.46 20.40
N ASN A 373 22.82 20.99 19.71
CA ASN A 373 21.68 20.36 20.34
C ASN A 373 21.61 18.87 20.00
N CYS A 374 21.13 18.06 20.95
CA CYS A 374 20.86 16.65 20.68
C CYS A 374 19.58 16.51 19.87
N GLY A 375 19.60 15.87 18.69
CA GLY A 375 18.39 15.64 17.88
C GLY A 375 17.36 14.67 18.49
N GLY A 376 17.65 14.07 19.65
CA GLY A 376 16.72 13.17 20.35
C GLY A 376 16.03 13.76 21.58
N CYS A 377 16.64 14.73 22.26
CA CYS A 377 16.03 15.39 23.43
C CYS A 377 16.02 16.92 23.33
N HIS A 378 16.59 17.46 22.25
CA HIS A 378 16.72 18.88 21.93
C HIS A 378 17.43 19.72 23.00
N MET A 379 18.02 19.08 24.02
CA MET A 379 18.87 19.76 24.99
C MET A 379 20.25 20.04 24.42
N LYS A 380 20.81 21.16 24.89
CA LYS A 380 22.15 21.61 24.51
C LYS A 380 23.20 20.62 25.02
N LEU A 381 24.09 20.21 24.13
CA LEU A 381 25.21 19.34 24.41
C LEU A 381 26.36 20.12 25.06
N THR A 382 27.08 19.45 25.94
CA THR A 382 28.38 19.90 26.43
C THR A 382 29.39 19.97 25.29
N GLN A 383 30.38 20.84 25.42
CA GLN A 383 31.46 20.95 24.44
C GLN A 383 32.17 19.61 24.21
N GLY A 384 32.36 18.80 25.26
CA GLY A 384 32.98 17.48 25.16
C GLY A 384 32.19 16.51 24.27
N SER A 385 30.88 16.40 24.48
CA SER A 385 30.02 15.52 23.68
C SER A 385 29.87 16.00 22.24
N ALA A 386 29.76 17.31 22.03
CA ALA A 386 29.72 17.92 20.71
C ALA A 386 31.03 17.67 19.92
N ILE A 387 32.19 17.87 20.56
CA ILE A 387 33.50 17.61 19.95
C ILE A 387 33.68 16.10 19.66
N ALA A 388 33.27 15.23 20.58
CA ALA A 388 33.34 13.78 20.38
C ALA A 388 32.47 13.29 19.21
N ALA A 389 31.28 13.87 19.03
CA ALA A 389 30.45 13.61 17.86
C ALA A 389 31.09 14.16 16.59
N LYS A 390 31.62 15.39 16.64
CA LYS A 390 32.26 16.08 15.50
C LYS A 390 33.55 15.41 15.02
N SER A 391 34.29 14.75 15.91
CA SER A 391 35.52 14.03 15.55
C SER A 391 35.26 12.71 14.83
N GLY A 392 34.00 12.29 14.67
CA GLY A 392 33.65 11.01 14.04
C GLY A 392 34.05 9.81 14.91
N LYS A 393 34.22 10.00 16.22
CA LYS A 393 34.51 8.87 17.12
C LYS A 393 33.25 8.05 17.36
N ALA A 394 33.28 6.77 16.99
CA ALA A 394 32.21 5.83 17.30
C ALA A 394 31.94 5.80 18.83
N GLY A 395 30.67 5.89 19.22
CA GLY A 395 30.25 5.78 20.62
C GLY A 395 30.04 7.10 21.39
N ALA A 396 30.17 8.27 20.74
CA ALA A 396 29.77 9.55 21.32
C ALA A 396 28.30 9.53 21.80
N THR A 397 28.01 10.09 22.97
CA THR A 397 26.66 10.06 23.56
C THR A 397 26.23 11.38 24.13
N CYS A 398 24.93 11.65 24.07
CA CYS A 398 24.30 12.74 24.79
C CYS A 398 24.31 12.45 26.30
N GLU A 399 24.89 13.35 27.08
CA GLU A 399 24.91 13.30 28.55
C GLU A 399 23.51 13.34 29.19
N ASN A 400 22.53 13.93 28.49
CA ASN A 400 21.20 14.12 29.05
C ASN A 400 20.24 12.95 28.78
N CYS A 401 20.26 12.39 27.57
CA CYS A 401 19.34 11.30 27.20
C CYS A 401 20.02 9.94 26.94
N GLY A 402 21.36 9.90 26.91
CA GLY A 402 22.16 8.69 26.71
C GLY A 402 22.21 8.18 25.28
N ARG A 403 21.52 8.83 24.31
CA ARG A 403 21.52 8.43 22.90
C ARG A 403 22.89 8.63 22.26
N LEU A 404 23.20 7.78 21.28
CA LEU A 404 24.39 7.87 20.45
C LEU A 404 24.27 9.07 19.51
N LEU A 405 25.37 9.82 19.36
CA LEU A 405 25.41 11.04 18.58
C LEU A 405 26.27 10.85 17.33
N PHE A 406 25.79 11.33 16.19
CA PHE A 406 26.62 11.59 15.03
C PHE A 406 26.54 13.07 14.66
N TRP A 407 27.62 13.60 14.07
CA TRP A 407 27.67 14.98 13.64
C TRP A 407 27.30 15.08 12.15
N PRO A 408 26.13 15.64 11.80
CA PRO A 408 25.88 16.04 10.42
C PRO A 408 26.80 17.23 10.11
N VAL A 409 27.59 17.14 9.05
CA VAL A 409 28.37 18.29 8.59
C VAL A 409 27.41 19.18 7.79
N ASN A 410 27.36 20.47 8.13
CA ASN A 410 26.57 21.47 7.41
C ASN A 410 27.18 21.81 6.05
#